data_AF-A0A954LHC9-F1
#
_entry.id   AF-A0A954LHC9-F1
#
_cell.length_a   1.000
_cell.length_b   1.000
_cell.length_c   1.000
_cell.angle_alpha   90.00
_cell.angle_beta   90.00
_cell.angle_gamma   90.00
#
_symmetry.space_group_name_H-M   'P 1'
#
loop_
_entity.id
_entity.type
_entity.pdbx_description
1 polymer ?
#
loop_
_entity_poly.entity_id
_entity_poly.type
_entity_poly.pdbx_seq_one_letter_code
_entity_poly.pdbx_strand_id
1 'polypeptide(L)'
;DIYALGAIFYECVTGRPPFRAATSAETIFQVIHHDPVPLRQLQPDVPRDLETICLKCLEKEPEKRYASAEDLAEELHRFFQGLPIHARPIGPWGRGIRWVLRFPVVSALLLTLLMSILTGAGFSAWYAIRADQNAKQAENNAETADINASIAKANARKAQEEAERAKIEEQLAIEHRDKAESIAYSRNLFASRQAWMMGNRTEAWHLLDQSQKDLREWEFYYLRTQLLKEPVFSGHVERVDHLAFSPDNRLLVSASMGDVRLWDLASQKMKAMIRIPGHLFELAFSPDGSKLALLDTNELALYNTETGEKDRTIKDNWVRNTAQQLVAWSPDGKLIAAAADQSLQIWDAKTGERVDQFPAPTFCRHLMFSPDTRQILVVAIDGAMTLWDLETKKQNPLPTLKDSPDARPVFQHGNLYCWRP
;
A
#
# COMPACT_ATOMS: atom_id res chain seq x y z
N ASP A 1 -130.66 -2.99 11.42
CA ASP A 1 -129.41 -2.35 10.96
C ASP A 1 -128.26 -3.33 11.17
N ILE A 2 -127.30 -3.37 10.25
CA ILE A 2 -126.14 -4.25 10.23
C ILE A 2 -125.22 -3.97 11.42
N TYR A 3 -125.15 -2.71 11.87
CA TYR A 3 -124.42 -2.36 13.08
C TYR A 3 -125.02 -3.05 14.32
N ALA A 4 -126.35 -3.03 14.44
CA ALA A 4 -127.04 -3.68 15.55
C ALA A 4 -126.89 -5.22 15.48
N LEU A 5 -126.97 -5.81 14.28
CA LEU A 5 -126.69 -7.24 14.08
C LEU A 5 -125.24 -7.59 14.45
N GLY A 6 -124.28 -6.73 14.09
CA GLY A 6 -122.88 -6.86 14.48
C GLY A 6 -122.67 -6.79 15.99
N ALA A 7 -123.38 -5.89 16.69
CA ALA A 7 -123.32 -5.78 18.14
C ALA A 7 -123.93 -7.00 18.84
N ILE A 8 -125.06 -7.52 18.34
CA ILE A 8 -125.65 -8.78 18.81
C ILE A 8 -124.69 -9.95 18.56
N PHE A 9 -124.10 -10.02 17.36
CA PHE A 9 -123.14 -11.07 17.02
C PHE A 9 -121.90 -11.02 17.91
N TYR A 10 -121.37 -9.82 18.17
CA TYR A 10 -120.27 -9.60 19.09
C TYR A 10 -120.59 -10.11 20.50
N GLU A 11 -121.79 -9.81 20.99
CA GLU A 11 -122.26 -10.28 22.31
C GLU A 11 -122.47 -11.80 22.33
N CYS A 12 -123.01 -12.40 21.28
CA CYS A 12 -123.17 -13.85 21.18
C CYS A 12 -121.83 -14.59 21.22
N VAL A 13 -120.78 -14.04 20.60
CA VAL A 13 -119.46 -14.68 20.61
C VAL A 13 -118.76 -14.46 21.95
N THR A 14 -118.69 -13.21 22.41
CA THR A 14 -117.83 -12.83 23.55
C THR A 14 -118.54 -12.89 24.91
N GLY A 15 -119.87 -13.05 24.94
CA GLY A 15 -120.69 -13.02 26.17
C GLY A 15 -120.89 -11.63 26.77
N ARG A 16 -120.49 -10.57 26.06
CA ARG A 16 -120.65 -9.17 26.49
C ARG A 16 -120.88 -8.23 25.30
N PRO A 17 -121.63 -7.13 25.47
CA PRO A 17 -121.77 -6.13 24.42
C PRO A 17 -120.41 -5.47 24.09
N PRO A 18 -120.26 -4.92 22.88
CA PRO A 18 -119.01 -4.32 22.41
C PRO A 18 -118.51 -3.14 23.25
N PHE A 19 -119.44 -2.41 23.89
CA PHE A 19 -119.14 -1.27 24.76
C PHE A 19 -119.89 -1.42 26.09
N ARG A 20 -119.24 -1.09 27.21
CA ARG A 20 -119.82 -1.05 28.56
C ARG A 20 -119.30 0.19 29.28
N ALA A 21 -120.20 1.03 29.76
CA ALA A 21 -119.87 2.20 30.58
C ALA A 21 -120.80 2.31 31.81
N ALA A 22 -120.43 3.12 32.80
CA ALA A 22 -121.18 3.23 34.06
C ALA A 22 -122.52 3.97 33.90
N THR A 23 -122.66 4.79 32.86
CA THR A 23 -123.88 5.54 32.54
C THR A 23 -124.28 5.37 31.08
N SER A 24 -125.58 5.56 30.77
CA SER A 24 -126.09 5.47 29.40
C SER A 24 -125.45 6.50 28.46
N ALA A 25 -125.20 7.73 28.95
CA ALA A 25 -124.57 8.79 28.17
C ALA A 25 -123.13 8.43 27.75
N GLU A 26 -122.37 7.81 28.65
CA GLU A 26 -120.99 7.39 28.39
C GLU A 26 -120.93 6.20 27.41
N THR A 27 -121.89 5.28 27.48
CA THR A 27 -122.01 4.18 26.51
C THR A 27 -122.26 4.71 25.10
N ILE A 28 -123.15 5.71 24.95
CA ILE A 28 -123.40 6.36 23.65
C ILE A 28 -122.14 7.03 23.14
N PHE A 29 -121.38 7.71 24.01
CA PHE A 29 -120.12 8.34 23.63
C PHE A 29 -119.11 7.34 23.08
N GLN A 30 -118.95 6.17 23.72
CA GLN A 30 -118.08 5.09 23.24
C GLN A 30 -118.56 4.51 21.90
N VAL A 31 -119.87 4.30 21.74
CA VAL A 31 -120.45 3.81 20.48
C VAL A 31 -120.21 4.79 19.32
N ILE A 32 -120.09 6.08 19.57
CA ILE A 32 -119.82 7.06 18.50
C ILE A 32 -118.33 7.17 18.21
N HIS A 33 -117.47 7.25 19.24
CA HIS A 33 -116.08 7.69 19.07
C HIS A 33 -115.02 6.60 19.21
N HIS A 34 -115.34 5.47 19.85
CA HIS A 34 -114.37 4.43 20.12
C HIS A 34 -114.64 3.18 19.29
N ASP A 35 -113.57 2.53 18.85
CA ASP A 35 -113.66 1.23 18.19
C ASP A 35 -113.88 0.12 19.22
N PRO A 36 -114.64 -0.93 18.86
CA PRO A 36 -114.85 -2.06 19.76
C PRO A 36 -113.53 -2.83 19.96
N VAL A 37 -113.36 -3.39 21.14
CA VAL A 37 -112.19 -4.24 21.43
C VAL A 37 -112.20 -5.46 20.48
N PRO A 38 -111.10 -5.80 19.80
CA PRO A 38 -111.05 -6.96 18.91
C PRO A 38 -111.40 -8.26 19.64
N LEU A 39 -112.23 -9.12 19.02
CA LEU A 39 -112.78 -10.33 19.65
C LEU A 39 -111.67 -11.26 20.15
N ARG A 40 -110.55 -11.38 19.42
CA ARG A 40 -109.45 -12.29 19.77
C ARG A 40 -108.61 -11.80 20.95
N GLN A 41 -108.76 -10.55 21.36
CA GLN A 41 -108.19 -10.09 22.64
C GLN A 41 -109.01 -10.60 23.83
N LEU A 42 -110.30 -10.88 23.63
CA LEU A 42 -111.21 -11.35 24.69
C LEU A 42 -111.33 -12.87 24.71
N GLN A 43 -111.41 -13.48 23.53
CA GLN A 43 -111.42 -14.92 23.33
C GLN A 43 -110.42 -15.28 22.22
N PRO A 44 -109.18 -15.66 22.58
CA PRO A 44 -108.11 -15.95 21.62
C PRO A 44 -108.44 -17.06 20.61
N ASP A 45 -109.35 -17.97 20.99
CA ASP A 45 -109.79 -19.12 20.20
C ASP A 45 -110.75 -18.76 19.06
N VAL A 46 -111.28 -17.53 19.03
CA VAL A 46 -112.11 -17.08 17.92
C VAL A 46 -111.29 -17.06 16.62
N PRO A 47 -111.75 -17.69 15.52
CA PRO A 47 -111.07 -17.65 14.25
C PRO A 47 -110.90 -16.22 13.73
N ARG A 48 -109.75 -15.91 13.13
CA ARG A 48 -109.43 -14.56 12.61
C ARG A 48 -110.45 -14.06 11.58
N ASP A 49 -110.96 -14.97 10.77
CA ASP A 49 -111.94 -14.62 9.73
C ASP A 49 -113.28 -14.22 10.37
N LEU A 50 -113.68 -14.90 11.45
CA LEU A 50 -114.90 -14.58 12.19
C LEU A 50 -114.79 -13.22 12.91
N GLU A 51 -113.62 -12.93 13.50
CA GLU A 51 -113.32 -11.61 14.07
C GLU A 51 -113.41 -10.51 13.01
N THR A 52 -112.88 -10.78 11.80
CA THR A 52 -112.90 -9.81 10.69
C THR A 52 -114.33 -9.51 10.24
N ILE A 53 -115.18 -10.53 10.11
CA ILE A 53 -116.61 -10.37 9.77
C ILE A 53 -117.32 -9.53 10.84
N CYS A 54 -117.10 -9.86 12.12
CA CYS A 54 -117.74 -9.18 13.24
C CYS A 54 -117.33 -7.70 13.32
N LEU A 55 -116.03 -7.40 13.23
CA LEU A 55 -115.54 -6.03 13.28
C LEU A 55 -116.00 -5.21 12.07
N LYS A 56 -116.08 -5.81 10.88
CA LYS A 56 -116.63 -5.14 9.69
C LYS A 56 -118.10 -4.73 9.89
N CYS A 57 -118.90 -5.49 10.63
CA CYS A 57 -120.27 -5.09 10.97
C CYS A 57 -120.32 -3.88 11.91
N LEU A 58 -119.33 -3.76 12.80
CA LEU A 58 -119.21 -2.70 13.81
C LEU A 58 -118.43 -1.47 13.33
N GLU A 59 -118.13 -1.38 12.03
CA GLU A 59 -117.54 -0.19 11.42
C GLU A 59 -118.46 1.03 11.58
N LYS A 60 -117.89 2.17 11.98
CA LYS A 60 -118.66 3.39 12.25
C LYS A 60 -119.28 3.94 10.97
N GLU A 61 -118.49 3.97 9.89
CA GLU A 61 -118.93 4.42 8.57
C GLU A 61 -119.88 3.39 7.93
N PRO A 62 -121.13 3.76 7.61
CA PRO A 62 -122.09 2.84 6.99
C PRO A 62 -121.58 2.17 5.71
N GLU A 63 -120.78 2.87 4.91
CA GLU A 63 -120.25 2.40 3.62
C GLU A 63 -119.22 1.27 3.75
N LYS A 64 -118.56 1.14 4.92
CA LYS A 64 -117.57 0.10 5.19
C LYS A 64 -118.19 -1.18 5.76
N ARG A 65 -119.44 -1.10 6.23
CA ARG A 65 -120.22 -2.26 6.69
C ARG A 65 -120.66 -3.09 5.48
N TYR A 66 -121.25 -4.25 5.76
CA TYR A 66 -122.01 -4.95 4.73
C TYR A 66 -123.13 -4.04 4.20
N ALA A 67 -123.49 -4.17 2.92
CA ALA A 67 -124.52 -3.32 2.33
C ALA A 67 -125.93 -3.77 2.75
N SER A 68 -126.12 -5.07 2.95
CA SER A 68 -127.38 -5.68 3.40
C SER A 68 -127.16 -6.77 4.46
N ALA A 69 -128.23 -7.16 5.15
CA ALA A 69 -128.20 -8.32 6.06
C ALA A 69 -128.00 -9.65 5.30
N GLU A 70 -128.34 -9.69 4.00
CA GLU A 70 -128.12 -10.84 3.12
C GLU A 70 -126.62 -11.04 2.84
N ASP A 71 -125.87 -9.96 2.58
CA ASP A 71 -124.41 -10.02 2.37
C ASP A 71 -123.67 -10.54 3.62
N LEU A 72 -124.10 -10.11 4.81
CA LEU A 72 -123.57 -10.62 6.07
C LEU A 72 -123.87 -12.12 6.24
N ALA A 73 -125.08 -12.54 5.90
CA ALA A 73 -125.46 -13.95 5.96
C ALA A 73 -124.65 -14.80 4.97
N GLU A 74 -124.41 -14.31 3.75
CA GLU A 74 -123.57 -15.00 2.76
C GLU A 74 -122.12 -15.15 3.25
N GLU A 75 -121.54 -14.09 3.84
CA GLU A 75 -120.18 -14.14 4.36
C GLU A 75 -120.04 -15.12 5.54
N LEU A 76 -121.02 -15.14 6.45
CA LEU A 76 -121.07 -16.14 7.53
C LEU A 76 -121.25 -17.56 6.97
N HIS A 77 -122.06 -17.73 5.92
CA HIS A 77 -122.25 -19.03 5.27
C HIS A 77 -120.95 -19.53 4.63
N ARG A 78 -120.19 -18.66 3.96
CA ARG A 78 -118.86 -18.97 3.41
C ARG A 78 -117.89 -19.40 4.49
N PHE A 79 -117.89 -18.70 5.62
CA PHE A 79 -117.09 -19.07 6.79
C PHE A 79 -117.46 -20.46 7.31
N PHE A 80 -118.75 -20.77 7.48
CA PHE A 80 -119.19 -22.11 7.92
C PHE A 80 -118.84 -23.22 6.92
N GLN A 81 -118.74 -22.91 5.63
CA GLN A 81 -118.30 -23.84 4.59
C GLN A 81 -116.77 -23.93 4.44
N GLY A 82 -115.99 -23.14 5.20
CA GLY A 82 -114.53 -23.10 5.10
C GLY A 82 -113.98 -22.43 3.83
N LEU A 83 -114.80 -21.62 3.14
CA LEU A 83 -114.39 -20.86 1.97
C LEU A 83 -113.68 -19.55 2.38
N PRO A 84 -112.72 -19.03 1.59
CA PRO A 84 -112.06 -17.77 1.89
C PRO A 84 -113.06 -16.60 1.95
N ILE A 85 -112.99 -15.82 3.02
CA ILE A 85 -113.78 -14.59 3.16
C ILE A 85 -113.25 -13.51 2.21
N HIS A 86 -114.15 -12.68 1.68
CA HIS A 86 -113.79 -11.63 0.71
C HIS A 86 -113.00 -10.46 1.32
N ALA A 87 -112.88 -10.40 2.65
CA ALA A 87 -112.34 -9.25 3.35
C ALA A 87 -110.79 -9.09 3.35
N ARG A 88 -109.95 -9.90 2.62
CA ARG A 88 -108.46 -9.77 2.65
C ARG A 88 -107.65 -10.14 1.36
N PRO A 89 -106.65 -9.32 0.90
CA PRO A 89 -105.66 -9.67 -0.16
C PRO A 89 -104.16 -9.88 0.29
N ILE A 90 -103.26 -10.46 -0.56
CA ILE A 90 -101.87 -10.97 -0.28
C ILE A 90 -100.71 -10.07 -0.84
N GLY A 91 -99.54 -9.97 -0.16
CA GLY A 91 -98.42 -9.00 -0.42
C GLY A 91 -97.25 -9.37 -1.40
N PRO A 92 -96.28 -8.44 -1.66
CA PRO A 92 -95.32 -8.48 -2.78
C PRO A 92 -94.08 -9.39 -2.62
N TRP A 93 -93.50 -9.50 -1.44
CA TRP A 93 -92.32 -10.37 -1.20
C TRP A 93 -92.61 -11.86 -1.43
N GLY A 94 -93.85 -12.29 -1.14
CA GLY A 94 -94.32 -13.65 -1.43
C GLY A 94 -94.44 -13.95 -2.94
N ARG A 95 -94.60 -12.93 -3.80
CA ARG A 95 -94.61 -13.10 -5.26
C ARG A 95 -93.21 -13.31 -5.82
N GLY A 96 -92.20 -12.60 -5.31
CA GLY A 96 -90.81 -12.71 -5.78
C GLY A 96 -90.22 -14.10 -5.55
N ILE A 97 -90.40 -14.66 -4.35
CA ILE A 97 -89.91 -16.01 -4.02
C ILE A 97 -90.62 -17.07 -4.86
N ARG A 98 -91.94 -16.96 -5.04
CA ARG A 98 -92.69 -17.90 -5.89
C ARG A 98 -92.31 -17.78 -7.36
N TRP A 99 -91.91 -16.61 -7.84
CA TRP A 99 -91.44 -16.42 -9.22
C TRP A 99 -90.07 -17.08 -9.46
N VAL A 100 -89.14 -16.95 -8.51
CA VAL A 100 -87.84 -17.64 -8.55
C VAL A 100 -88.02 -19.16 -8.51
N LEU A 101 -88.90 -19.68 -7.65
CA LEU A 101 -89.22 -21.11 -7.59
C LEU A 101 -89.97 -21.61 -8.83
N ARG A 102 -90.73 -20.75 -9.52
CA ARG A 102 -91.47 -21.11 -10.74
C ARG A 102 -90.60 -21.12 -12.01
N PHE A 103 -89.53 -20.32 -12.05
CA PHE A 103 -88.62 -20.22 -13.21
C PHE A 103 -87.14 -20.27 -12.79
N PRO A 104 -86.62 -21.45 -12.41
CA PRO A 104 -85.26 -21.60 -11.88
C PRO A 104 -84.17 -21.33 -12.93
N VAL A 105 -84.40 -21.66 -14.20
CA VAL A 105 -83.40 -21.46 -15.27
C VAL A 105 -83.23 -19.98 -15.62
N VAL A 106 -84.33 -19.22 -15.71
CA VAL A 106 -84.31 -17.80 -16.08
C VAL A 106 -83.66 -16.95 -14.97
N SER A 107 -83.96 -17.26 -13.71
CA SER A 107 -83.34 -16.57 -12.57
C SER A 107 -81.83 -16.88 -12.46
N ALA A 108 -81.40 -18.11 -12.74
CA ALA A 108 -79.98 -18.46 -12.82
C ALA A 108 -79.25 -17.69 -13.94
N LEU A 109 -79.85 -17.58 -15.14
CA LEU A 109 -79.27 -16.82 -16.25
C LEU A 109 -79.17 -15.31 -15.98
N LEU A 110 -80.17 -14.74 -15.30
CA LEU A 110 -80.11 -13.33 -14.89
C LEU A 110 -79.03 -13.08 -13.82
N LEU A 111 -78.84 -14.04 -12.90
CA LEU A 111 -77.80 -13.95 -11.89
C LEU A 111 -76.39 -14.06 -12.51
N THR A 112 -76.19 -14.97 -13.47
CA THR A 112 -74.89 -15.09 -14.15
C THR A 112 -74.58 -13.87 -15.01
N LEU A 113 -75.59 -13.29 -15.68
CA LEU A 113 -75.44 -12.03 -16.41
C LEU A 113 -75.11 -10.86 -15.47
N LEU A 114 -75.77 -10.77 -14.30
CA LEU A 114 -75.45 -9.74 -13.32
C LEU A 114 -74.03 -9.89 -12.78
N MET A 115 -73.61 -11.13 -12.47
CA MET A 115 -72.26 -11.41 -11.99
C MET A 115 -71.19 -11.12 -13.04
N SER A 116 -71.43 -11.42 -14.32
CA SER A 116 -70.47 -11.11 -15.39
C SER A 116 -70.31 -9.61 -15.63
N ILE A 117 -71.40 -8.83 -15.49
CA ILE A 117 -71.35 -7.37 -15.57
C ILE A 117 -70.57 -6.79 -14.38
N LEU A 118 -70.81 -7.29 -13.17
CA LEU A 118 -70.11 -6.82 -11.97
C LEU A 118 -68.61 -7.15 -11.99
N THR A 119 -68.22 -8.34 -12.45
CA THR A 119 -66.81 -8.71 -12.59
C THR A 119 -66.13 -7.91 -13.71
N GLY A 120 -66.82 -7.67 -14.84
CA GLY A 120 -66.31 -6.82 -15.91
C GLY A 120 -66.10 -5.38 -15.46
N ALA A 121 -67.05 -4.79 -14.74
CA ALA A 121 -66.93 -3.45 -14.18
C ALA A 121 -65.79 -3.36 -13.14
N GLY A 122 -65.69 -4.36 -12.24
CA GLY A 122 -64.61 -4.44 -11.25
C GLY A 122 -63.23 -4.59 -11.87
N PHE A 123 -63.10 -5.44 -12.91
CA PHE A 123 -61.84 -5.62 -13.63
C PHE A 123 -61.44 -4.36 -14.41
N SER A 124 -62.41 -3.68 -15.04
CA SER A 124 -62.18 -2.41 -15.74
C SER A 124 -61.71 -1.32 -14.78
N ALA A 125 -62.37 -1.16 -13.63
CA ALA A 125 -61.98 -0.20 -12.60
C ALA A 125 -60.59 -0.53 -12.02
N TRP A 126 -60.33 -1.81 -11.72
CA TRP A 126 -59.02 -2.26 -11.26
C TRP A 126 -57.92 -1.98 -12.29
N TYR A 127 -58.18 -2.28 -13.57
CA TYR A 127 -57.24 -2.05 -14.66
C TYR A 127 -56.96 -0.56 -14.87
N ALA A 128 -57.98 0.30 -14.80
CA ALA A 128 -57.82 1.75 -14.90
C ALA A 128 -56.97 2.33 -13.75
N ILE A 129 -57.23 1.90 -12.50
CA ILE A 129 -56.43 2.30 -11.34
C ILE A 129 -54.98 1.80 -11.46
N ARG A 130 -54.81 0.54 -11.89
CA ARG A 130 -53.49 -0.05 -12.13
C ARG A 130 -52.71 0.73 -13.20
N ALA A 131 -53.38 1.13 -14.28
CA ALA A 131 -52.76 1.90 -15.36
C ALA A 131 -52.30 3.28 -14.88
N ASP A 132 -53.12 3.99 -14.09
CA ASP A 132 -52.76 5.30 -13.51
C ASP A 132 -51.59 5.18 -12.52
N GLN A 133 -51.58 4.14 -11.69
CA GLN A 133 -50.46 3.86 -10.78
C GLN A 133 -49.17 3.55 -11.54
N ASN A 134 -49.24 2.75 -12.60
CA ASN A 134 -48.09 2.45 -13.45
C ASN A 134 -47.57 3.71 -14.14
N ALA A 135 -48.45 4.61 -14.58
CA ALA A 135 -48.07 5.89 -15.19
C ALA A 135 -47.33 6.79 -14.20
N LYS A 136 -47.86 6.95 -12.97
CA LYS A 136 -47.20 7.71 -11.90
C LYS A 136 -45.86 7.10 -11.49
N GLN A 137 -45.77 5.78 -11.45
CA GLN A 137 -44.51 5.11 -11.13
C GLN A 137 -43.49 5.26 -12.27
N ALA A 138 -43.92 5.26 -13.52
CA ALA A 138 -43.06 5.57 -14.66
C ALA A 138 -42.53 7.01 -14.62
N GLU A 139 -43.37 7.98 -14.23
CA GLU A 139 -42.98 9.39 -14.05
C GLU A 139 -41.94 9.54 -12.92
N ASN A 140 -42.19 8.97 -11.74
CA ASN A 140 -41.23 8.97 -10.63
C ASN A 140 -39.91 8.25 -11.00
N ASN A 141 -39.99 7.16 -11.75
CA ASN A 141 -38.80 6.44 -12.22
C ASN A 141 -38.02 7.27 -13.26
N ALA A 142 -38.69 8.04 -14.11
CA ALA A 142 -38.05 8.94 -15.06
C ALA A 142 -37.34 10.09 -14.33
N GLU A 143 -37.99 10.71 -13.34
CA GLU A 143 -37.39 11.78 -12.53
C GLU A 143 -36.16 11.29 -11.75
N THR A 144 -36.25 10.13 -11.10
CA THR A 144 -35.09 9.54 -10.41
C THR A 144 -33.97 9.14 -11.38
N ALA A 145 -34.30 8.69 -12.60
CA ALA A 145 -33.30 8.41 -13.62
C ALA A 145 -32.57 9.67 -14.08
N ASP A 146 -33.28 10.79 -14.25
CA ASP A 146 -32.67 12.09 -14.58
C ASP A 146 -31.78 12.62 -13.46
N ILE A 147 -32.22 12.51 -12.21
CA ILE A 147 -31.42 12.86 -11.03
C ILE A 147 -30.16 11.99 -10.98
N ASN A 148 -30.29 10.67 -11.13
CA ASN A 148 -29.15 9.75 -11.11
C ASN A 148 -28.18 10.01 -12.29
N ALA A 149 -28.70 10.34 -13.47
CA ALA A 149 -27.89 10.71 -14.63
C ALA A 149 -27.12 12.02 -14.39
N SER A 150 -27.73 13.00 -13.72
CA SER A 150 -27.06 14.26 -13.35
C SER A 150 -25.95 14.04 -12.31
N ILE A 151 -26.20 13.18 -11.31
CA ILE A 151 -25.21 12.79 -10.29
C ILE A 151 -24.05 12.02 -10.95
N ALA A 152 -24.36 11.08 -11.84
CA ALA A 152 -23.34 10.33 -12.58
C ALA A 152 -22.46 11.25 -13.43
N LYS A 153 -23.05 12.24 -14.12
CA LYS A 153 -22.29 13.25 -14.87
C LYS A 153 -21.43 14.12 -13.95
N ALA A 154 -21.93 14.53 -12.78
CA ALA A 154 -21.18 15.31 -11.81
C ALA A 154 -19.99 14.51 -11.23
N ASN A 155 -20.21 13.23 -10.90
CA ASN A 155 -19.16 12.33 -10.42
C ASN A 155 -18.11 12.05 -11.51
N ALA A 156 -18.54 11.87 -12.75
CA ALA A 156 -17.62 11.70 -13.89
C ALA A 156 -16.73 12.94 -14.10
N ARG A 157 -17.29 14.16 -13.96
CA ARG A 157 -16.50 15.41 -14.02
C ARG A 157 -15.49 15.50 -12.88
N LYS A 158 -15.90 15.21 -11.64
CA LYS A 158 -14.99 15.17 -10.48
C LYS A 158 -13.85 14.16 -10.68
N ALA A 159 -14.17 12.96 -11.15
CA ALA A 159 -13.17 11.95 -11.45
C ALA A 159 -12.19 12.38 -12.56
N GLN A 160 -12.66 13.13 -13.57
CA GLN A 160 -11.79 13.71 -14.59
C GLN A 160 -10.87 14.79 -14.00
N GLU A 161 -11.39 15.70 -13.17
CA GLU A 161 -10.60 16.72 -12.49
C GLU A 161 -9.55 16.13 -11.53
N GLU A 162 -9.90 15.08 -10.79
CA GLU A 162 -8.97 14.35 -9.93
C GLU A 162 -7.88 13.63 -10.75
N ALA A 163 -8.25 13.02 -11.87
CA ALA A 163 -7.28 12.40 -12.78
C ALA A 163 -6.32 13.43 -13.42
N GLU A 164 -6.81 14.63 -13.77
CA GLU A 164 -5.96 15.71 -14.27
C GLU A 164 -5.03 16.24 -13.19
N ARG A 165 -5.51 16.42 -11.96
CA ARG A 165 -4.67 16.81 -10.82
C ARG A 165 -3.59 15.79 -10.53
N ALA A 166 -3.93 14.50 -10.54
CA ALA A 166 -2.97 13.41 -10.34
C ALA A 166 -1.86 13.41 -11.40
N LYS A 167 -2.20 13.67 -12.68
CA LYS A 167 -1.19 13.79 -13.75
C LYS A 167 -0.25 14.98 -13.55
N ILE A 168 -0.79 16.12 -13.11
CA ILE A 168 0.02 17.30 -12.82
C ILE A 168 0.97 17.02 -11.65
N GLU A 169 0.49 16.38 -10.59
CA GLU A 169 1.29 16.01 -9.43
C GLU A 169 2.40 15.00 -9.78
N GLU A 170 2.09 14.02 -10.64
CA GLU A 170 3.09 13.08 -11.15
C GLU A 170 4.19 13.80 -11.96
N GLN A 171 3.83 14.71 -12.86
CA GLN A 171 4.80 15.50 -13.61
C GLN A 171 5.67 16.36 -12.71
N LEU A 172 5.06 17.00 -11.70
CA LEU A 172 5.77 17.84 -10.74
C LEU A 172 6.73 16.99 -9.88
N ALA A 173 6.33 15.77 -9.51
CA ALA A 173 7.18 14.82 -8.79
C ALA A 173 8.39 14.37 -9.62
N ILE A 174 8.19 14.11 -10.92
CA ILE A 174 9.28 13.81 -11.86
C ILE A 174 10.24 15.00 -11.94
N GLU A 175 9.72 16.22 -12.12
CA GLU A 175 10.55 17.43 -12.19
C GLU A 175 11.35 17.67 -10.90
N HIS A 176 10.72 17.46 -9.74
CA HIS A 176 11.42 17.55 -8.45
C HIS A 176 12.51 16.50 -8.29
N ARG A 177 12.26 15.27 -8.74
CA ARG A 177 13.24 14.20 -8.75
C ARG A 177 14.43 14.55 -9.64
N ASP A 178 14.18 14.97 -10.88
CA ASP A 178 15.23 15.33 -11.84
C ASP A 178 16.10 16.49 -11.31
N LYS A 179 15.46 17.49 -10.68
CA LYS A 179 16.18 18.58 -10.01
C LYS A 179 17.04 18.09 -8.85
N ALA A 180 16.52 17.19 -8.01
CA ALA A 180 17.27 16.64 -6.89
C ALA A 180 18.48 15.81 -7.36
N GLU A 181 18.30 15.02 -8.43
CA GLU A 181 19.36 14.23 -9.06
C GLU A 181 20.45 15.13 -9.67
N SER A 182 20.07 16.21 -10.36
CA SER A 182 21.00 17.23 -10.89
C SER A 182 21.81 17.94 -9.79
N ILE A 183 21.16 18.28 -8.67
CA ILE A 183 21.85 18.88 -7.51
C ILE A 183 22.84 17.89 -6.89
N ALA A 184 22.45 16.62 -6.73
CA ALA A 184 23.35 15.59 -6.22
C ALA A 184 24.56 15.36 -7.15
N TYR A 185 24.33 15.34 -8.47
CA TYR A 185 25.38 15.23 -9.47
C TYR A 185 26.39 16.38 -9.40
N SER A 186 25.90 17.63 -9.41
CA SER A 186 26.78 18.81 -9.33
C SER A 186 27.59 18.86 -8.03
N ARG A 187 26.99 18.43 -6.90
CA ARG A 187 27.68 18.30 -5.61
C ARG A 187 28.83 17.29 -5.67
N ASN A 188 28.59 16.09 -6.21
CA ASN A 188 29.64 15.07 -6.34
C ASN A 188 30.77 15.55 -7.25
N LEU A 189 30.42 16.22 -8.34
CA LEU A 189 31.39 16.73 -9.29
C LEU A 189 32.29 17.82 -8.67
N PHE A 190 31.69 18.71 -7.88
CA PHE A 190 32.41 19.71 -7.10
C PHE A 190 33.34 19.07 -6.06
N ALA A 191 32.86 18.08 -5.32
CA ALA A 191 33.65 17.37 -4.31
C ALA A 191 34.86 16.62 -4.94
N SER A 192 34.63 15.93 -6.06
CA SER A 192 35.71 15.29 -6.83
C SER A 192 36.78 16.29 -7.26
N ARG A 193 36.35 17.45 -7.81
CA ARG A 193 37.26 18.52 -8.20
C ARG A 193 38.05 19.07 -7.01
N GLN A 194 37.43 19.25 -5.85
CA GLN A 194 38.13 19.69 -4.65
C GLN A 194 39.17 18.68 -4.18
N ALA A 195 38.81 17.39 -4.12
CA ALA A 195 39.75 16.33 -3.76
C ALA A 195 40.96 16.29 -4.70
N TRP A 196 40.73 16.49 -6.01
CA TRP A 196 41.80 16.61 -6.99
C TRP A 196 42.70 17.83 -6.72
N MET A 197 42.12 19.01 -6.44
CA MET A 197 42.89 20.22 -6.11
C MET A 197 43.70 20.07 -4.81
N MET A 198 43.24 19.25 -3.86
CA MET A 198 43.97 18.92 -2.64
C MET A 198 45.03 17.82 -2.82
N GLY A 199 45.23 17.31 -4.05
CA GLY A 199 46.20 16.26 -4.36
C GLY A 199 45.73 14.83 -4.04
N ASN A 200 44.51 14.65 -3.52
CA ASN A 200 43.95 13.33 -3.23
C ASN A 200 43.26 12.74 -4.47
N ARG A 201 44.07 12.22 -5.41
CA ARG A 201 43.59 11.64 -6.67
C ARG A 201 42.66 10.44 -6.49
N THR A 202 42.95 9.58 -5.52
CA THR A 202 42.15 8.36 -5.26
C THR A 202 40.73 8.73 -4.85
N GLU A 203 40.60 9.67 -3.91
CA GLU A 203 39.29 10.16 -3.47
C GLU A 203 38.57 10.90 -4.60
N ALA A 204 39.29 11.73 -5.36
CA ALA A 204 38.73 12.41 -6.52
C ALA A 204 38.16 11.44 -7.55
N TRP A 205 38.85 10.32 -7.82
CA TRP A 205 38.39 9.29 -8.74
C TRP A 205 37.18 8.55 -8.20
N HIS A 206 37.20 8.17 -6.92
CA HIS A 206 36.08 7.51 -6.26
C HIS A 206 34.80 8.36 -6.27
N LEU A 207 34.90 9.64 -5.89
CA LEU A 207 33.78 10.58 -5.93
C LEU A 207 33.26 10.82 -7.35
N LEU A 208 34.15 10.83 -8.34
CA LEU A 208 33.76 10.98 -9.74
C LEU A 208 32.99 9.74 -10.23
N ASP A 209 33.45 8.54 -9.90
CA ASP A 209 32.82 7.30 -10.36
C ASP A 209 31.44 7.05 -9.73
N GLN A 210 31.23 7.55 -8.51
CA GLN A 210 29.93 7.55 -7.83
C GLN A 210 28.86 8.46 -8.49
N SER A 211 29.25 9.34 -9.42
CA SER A 211 28.28 10.19 -10.14
C SER A 211 27.35 9.35 -11.03
N GLN A 212 26.05 9.71 -11.03
CA GLN A 212 25.03 9.07 -11.86
C GLN A 212 25.42 9.07 -13.33
N LYS A 213 25.20 7.94 -14.02
CA LYS A 213 25.63 7.73 -15.40
C LYS A 213 24.88 8.60 -16.41
N ASP A 214 23.59 8.80 -16.17
CA ASP A 214 22.69 9.45 -17.13
C ASP A 214 22.88 10.97 -17.20
N LEU A 215 23.53 11.55 -16.19
CA LEU A 215 23.83 12.99 -16.10
C LEU A 215 25.28 13.33 -16.50
N ARG A 216 26.04 12.36 -17.06
CA ARG A 216 27.46 12.56 -17.38
C ARG A 216 27.64 13.38 -18.66
N GLU A 217 27.89 14.66 -18.45
CA GLU A 217 28.18 15.62 -19.52
C GLU A 217 29.69 15.94 -19.60
N TRP A 218 30.02 17.03 -20.30
CA TRP A 218 31.40 17.45 -20.57
C TRP A 218 32.25 17.62 -19.30
N GLU A 219 31.66 18.05 -18.18
CA GLU A 219 32.36 18.27 -16.93
C GLU A 219 32.93 16.97 -16.35
N PHE A 220 32.16 15.89 -16.43
CA PHE A 220 32.58 14.56 -16.00
C PHE A 220 33.77 14.09 -16.83
N TYR A 221 33.67 14.18 -18.16
CA TYR A 221 34.74 13.74 -19.05
C TYR A 221 35.98 14.64 -18.93
N TYR A 222 35.80 15.94 -18.72
CA TYR A 222 36.91 16.84 -18.44
C TYR A 222 37.65 16.44 -17.16
N LEU A 223 36.97 16.27 -16.03
CA LEU A 223 37.62 15.83 -14.79
C LEU A 223 38.25 14.44 -14.92
N ARG A 224 37.55 13.51 -15.58
CA ARG A 224 38.06 12.16 -15.84
C ARG A 224 39.36 12.20 -16.65
N THR A 225 39.43 13.02 -17.69
CA THR A 225 40.67 13.16 -18.49
C THR A 225 41.79 13.80 -17.69
N GLN A 226 41.53 14.77 -16.81
CA GLN A 226 42.57 15.30 -15.92
C GLN A 226 43.07 14.27 -14.91
N LEU A 227 42.18 13.40 -14.40
CA LEU A 227 42.55 12.32 -13.49
C LEU A 227 43.33 11.20 -14.19
N LEU A 228 43.00 10.90 -15.44
CA LEU A 228 43.68 9.90 -16.28
C LEU A 228 45.00 10.38 -16.88
N LYS A 229 45.31 11.68 -16.84
CA LYS A 229 46.63 12.16 -17.24
C LYS A 229 47.67 11.61 -16.28
N GLU A 230 48.46 10.67 -16.79
CA GLU A 230 49.63 10.14 -16.11
C GLU A 230 50.67 11.26 -15.97
N PRO A 231 51.12 11.58 -14.74
CA PRO A 231 52.18 12.55 -14.55
C PRO A 231 53.49 11.98 -15.09
N VAL A 232 54.11 12.68 -16.05
CA VAL A 232 55.43 12.34 -16.57
C VAL A 232 56.49 13.18 -15.85
N PHE A 233 57.30 12.52 -15.04
CA PHE A 233 58.42 13.15 -14.32
C PHE A 233 59.68 13.14 -15.19
N SER A 234 59.79 14.15 -16.06
CA SER A 234 60.94 14.30 -16.96
C SER A 234 62.10 15.01 -16.28
N GLY A 235 63.30 14.45 -16.37
CA GLY A 235 64.50 15.20 -16.04
C GLY A 235 65.78 14.42 -15.82
N HIS A 236 65.70 13.12 -15.48
CA HIS A 236 66.86 12.24 -15.54
C HIS A 236 67.31 12.08 -16.99
N VAL A 237 68.62 12.21 -17.22
CA VAL A 237 69.23 12.08 -18.56
C VAL A 237 69.54 10.63 -18.87
N GLU A 238 69.94 9.88 -17.84
CA GLU A 238 70.30 8.48 -17.92
C GLU A 238 69.14 7.58 -17.42
N ARG A 239 69.33 6.27 -17.56
CA ARG A 239 68.38 5.28 -17.06
C ARG A 239 68.13 5.48 -15.55
N VAL A 240 66.84 5.47 -15.16
CA VAL A 240 66.44 5.48 -13.75
C VAL A 240 66.60 4.07 -13.20
N ASP A 241 67.45 3.91 -12.19
CA ASP A 241 67.78 2.60 -11.63
C ASP A 241 67.05 2.32 -10.32
N HIS A 242 66.62 3.38 -9.60
CA HIS A 242 65.89 3.23 -8.33
C HIS A 242 64.70 4.19 -8.24
N LEU A 243 63.63 3.71 -7.61
CA LEU A 243 62.39 4.43 -7.36
C LEU A 243 61.84 4.05 -5.98
N ALA A 244 61.32 5.03 -5.24
CA ALA A 244 60.56 4.77 -4.02
C ALA A 244 59.50 5.85 -3.78
N PHE A 245 58.34 5.44 -3.27
CA PHE A 245 57.31 6.34 -2.77
C PHE A 245 57.52 6.61 -1.28
N SER A 246 57.21 7.83 -0.84
CA SER A 246 57.11 8.11 0.59
C SER A 246 55.89 7.39 1.20
N PRO A 247 55.91 7.04 2.49
CA PRO A 247 54.79 6.33 3.14
C PRO A 247 53.46 7.09 3.10
N ASP A 248 53.50 8.42 3.02
CA ASP A 248 52.32 9.29 2.90
C ASP A 248 51.86 9.51 1.45
N ASN A 249 52.52 8.88 0.47
CA ASN A 249 52.27 9.02 -0.98
C ASN A 249 52.33 10.46 -1.49
N ARG A 250 53.05 11.36 -0.82
CA ARG A 250 53.23 12.75 -1.26
C ARG A 250 54.47 12.94 -2.12
N LEU A 251 55.50 12.14 -1.89
CA LEU A 251 56.79 12.25 -2.56
C LEU A 251 57.10 10.98 -3.34
N LEU A 252 57.75 11.17 -4.49
CA LEU A 252 58.43 10.13 -5.24
C LEU A 252 59.91 10.47 -5.26
N VAL A 253 60.77 9.50 -4.96
CA VAL A 253 62.21 9.61 -5.22
C VAL A 253 62.54 8.80 -6.46
N SER A 254 63.32 9.39 -7.36
CA SER A 254 63.93 8.68 -8.48
C SER A 254 65.42 8.95 -8.54
N ALA A 255 66.22 7.92 -8.83
CA ALA A 255 67.67 8.04 -8.90
C ALA A 255 68.26 7.48 -10.19
N SER A 256 69.28 8.16 -10.71
CA SER A 256 70.03 7.80 -11.91
C SER A 256 71.49 8.25 -11.79
N MET A 257 72.45 7.30 -11.84
CA MET A 257 73.90 7.59 -11.87
C MET A 257 74.38 8.68 -10.89
N GLY A 258 73.78 8.73 -9.69
CA GLY A 258 74.11 9.68 -8.63
C GLY A 258 73.31 11.01 -8.63
N ASP A 259 72.42 11.22 -9.59
CA ASP A 259 71.35 12.22 -9.53
C ASP A 259 70.14 11.61 -8.82
N VAL A 260 69.80 12.08 -7.62
CA VAL A 260 68.62 11.66 -6.86
C VAL A 260 67.66 12.83 -6.80
N ARG A 261 66.42 12.62 -7.27
CA ARG A 261 65.40 13.67 -7.37
C ARG A 261 64.20 13.33 -6.52
N LEU A 262 63.77 14.30 -5.73
CA LEU A 262 62.52 14.26 -4.99
C LEU A 262 61.46 14.99 -5.80
N TRP A 263 60.36 14.32 -6.07
CA TRP A 263 59.22 14.85 -6.81
C TRP A 263 58.04 14.98 -5.87
N ASP A 264 57.40 16.14 -5.90
CA ASP A 264 56.13 16.34 -5.24
C ASP A 264 55.01 15.85 -6.18
N LEU A 265 54.27 14.83 -5.74
CA LEU A 265 53.27 14.15 -6.57
C LEU A 265 52.01 14.99 -6.80
N ALA A 266 51.73 15.95 -5.91
CA ALA A 266 50.57 16.84 -6.03
C ALA A 266 50.82 17.92 -7.09
N SER A 267 51.97 18.61 -7.01
CA SER A 267 52.38 19.67 -7.92
C SER A 267 53.02 19.17 -9.21
N GLN A 268 53.46 17.91 -9.25
CA GLN A 268 54.20 17.28 -10.34
C GLN A 268 55.52 18.02 -10.65
N LYS A 269 56.13 18.62 -9.64
CA LYS A 269 57.39 19.36 -9.77
C LYS A 269 58.49 18.70 -8.95
N MET A 270 59.72 18.88 -9.40
CA MET A 270 60.89 18.52 -8.61
C MET A 270 60.96 19.43 -7.38
N LYS A 271 60.93 18.83 -6.20
CA LYS A 271 61.05 19.52 -4.91
C LYS A 271 62.51 19.76 -4.55
N ALA A 272 63.35 18.74 -4.72
CA ALA A 272 64.78 18.82 -4.43
C ALA A 272 65.59 17.90 -5.35
N MET A 273 66.87 18.24 -5.51
CA MET A 273 67.86 17.43 -6.21
C MET A 273 69.05 17.21 -5.27
N ILE A 274 69.40 15.94 -5.08
CA ILE A 274 70.54 15.50 -4.28
C ILE A 274 71.55 14.91 -5.24
N ARG A 275 72.74 15.50 -5.28
CA ARG A 275 73.87 14.95 -6.02
C ARG A 275 74.75 14.15 -5.07
N ILE A 276 74.83 12.86 -5.30
CA ILE A 276 75.79 11.98 -4.62
C ILE A 276 77.03 11.78 -5.50
N PRO A 277 78.24 11.71 -4.90
CA PRO A 277 79.50 11.62 -5.63
C PRO A 277 79.77 10.23 -6.22
N GLY A 278 79.04 9.21 -5.79
CA GLY A 278 79.23 7.81 -6.18
C GLY A 278 78.01 7.16 -6.83
N HIS A 279 78.12 5.86 -7.09
CA HIS A 279 76.98 5.06 -7.53
C HIS A 279 76.03 4.82 -6.35
N LEU A 280 74.74 5.05 -6.57
CA LEU A 280 73.71 4.70 -5.61
C LEU A 280 73.47 3.20 -5.67
N PHE A 281 73.52 2.54 -4.53
CA PHE A 281 73.16 1.12 -4.45
C PHE A 281 71.72 0.90 -3.99
N GLU A 282 71.23 1.73 -3.05
CA GLU A 282 69.88 1.60 -2.51
C GLU A 282 69.39 2.93 -1.92
N LEU A 283 68.07 3.11 -1.92
CA LEU A 283 67.40 4.23 -1.27
C LEU A 283 66.16 3.78 -0.52
N ALA A 284 65.90 4.37 0.65
CA ALA A 284 64.73 4.03 1.45
C ALA A 284 64.23 5.23 2.27
N PHE A 285 62.92 5.47 2.24
CA PHE A 285 62.26 6.44 3.12
C PHE A 285 62.17 5.92 4.55
N SER A 286 62.29 6.82 5.52
CA SER A 286 61.89 6.55 6.89
C SER A 286 60.37 6.31 6.97
N PRO A 287 59.86 5.59 7.97
CA PRO A 287 58.43 5.28 8.09
C PRO A 287 57.53 6.51 8.25
N ASP A 288 58.07 7.60 8.80
CA ASP A 288 57.39 8.90 8.93
C ASP A 288 57.54 9.77 7.67
N GLY A 289 58.31 9.33 6.67
CA GLY A 289 58.58 10.04 5.43
C GLY A 289 59.48 11.28 5.56
N SER A 290 59.98 11.59 6.76
CA SER A 290 60.76 12.82 7.00
C SER A 290 62.23 12.72 6.57
N LYS A 291 62.74 11.50 6.41
CA LYS A 291 64.13 11.22 6.05
C LYS A 291 64.22 10.24 4.89
N LEU A 292 65.29 10.41 4.11
CA LEU A 292 65.68 9.51 3.03
C LEU A 292 67.07 8.97 3.34
N ALA A 293 67.18 7.65 3.48
CA ALA A 293 68.47 6.97 3.54
C ALA A 293 68.95 6.70 2.12
N LEU A 294 70.18 7.16 1.82
CA LEU A 294 70.88 6.89 0.57
C LEU A 294 72.16 6.14 0.88
N LEU A 295 72.33 4.98 0.24
CA LEU A 295 73.54 4.19 0.33
C LEU A 295 74.31 4.28 -0.98
N ASP A 296 75.45 4.95 -0.95
CA ASP A 296 76.34 5.08 -2.10
C ASP A 296 77.67 4.32 -1.89
N THR A 297 78.61 4.46 -2.83
CA THR A 297 79.94 3.83 -2.77
C THR A 297 80.82 4.29 -1.61
N ASN A 298 80.49 5.39 -0.96
CA ASN A 298 81.31 6.03 0.06
C ASN A 298 80.68 5.92 1.45
N GLU A 299 79.37 6.12 1.55
CA GLU A 299 78.68 6.24 2.84
C GLU A 299 77.19 5.89 2.75
N LEU A 300 76.64 5.56 3.92
CA LEU A 300 75.21 5.63 4.20
C LEU A 300 74.89 7.01 4.78
N ALA A 301 74.11 7.81 4.08
CA ALA A 301 73.73 9.15 4.49
C ALA A 301 72.22 9.33 4.59
N LEU A 302 71.79 10.11 5.57
CA LEU A 302 70.40 10.50 5.79
C LEU A 302 70.19 11.94 5.31
N TYR A 303 69.18 12.11 4.48
CA TYR A 303 68.78 13.39 3.92
C TYR A 303 67.40 13.76 4.45
N ASN A 304 67.19 15.05 4.70
CA ASN A 304 65.88 15.58 5.04
C ASN A 304 65.01 15.66 3.76
N THR A 305 63.82 15.10 3.78
CA THR A 305 62.94 15.04 2.59
C THR A 305 62.24 16.37 2.29
N GLU A 306 62.20 17.28 3.25
CA GLU A 306 61.64 18.63 3.09
C GLU A 306 62.65 19.58 2.45
N THR A 307 63.88 19.60 2.95
CA THR A 307 64.92 20.53 2.47
C THR A 307 65.81 19.94 1.38
N GLY A 308 65.89 18.60 1.28
CA GLY A 308 66.86 17.92 0.43
C GLY A 308 68.30 17.98 0.94
N GLU A 309 68.52 18.54 2.14
CA GLU A 309 69.85 18.69 2.71
C GLU A 309 70.29 17.41 3.44
N LYS A 310 71.60 17.18 3.43
CA LYS A 310 72.22 16.07 4.17
C LYS A 310 72.15 16.38 5.66
N ASP A 311 71.39 15.58 6.39
CA ASP A 311 71.24 15.70 7.85
C ASP A 311 72.39 15.00 8.57
N ARG A 312 72.74 13.78 8.14
CA ARG A 312 73.77 12.98 8.82
C ARG A 312 74.42 11.94 7.93
N THR A 313 75.69 11.64 8.21
CA THR A 313 76.37 10.42 7.77
C THR A 313 76.32 9.39 8.89
N ILE A 314 75.90 8.16 8.58
CA ILE A 314 76.00 7.03 9.50
C ILE A 314 77.48 6.62 9.59
N LYS A 315 78.06 6.73 10.79
CA LYS A 315 79.50 6.57 11.01
C LYS A 315 79.86 5.09 11.10
N ASP A 316 80.23 4.48 9.98
CA ASP A 316 81.25 3.42 9.92
C ASP A 316 81.71 3.27 8.45
N ASN A 317 82.99 2.95 8.23
CA ASN A 317 83.62 2.83 6.91
C ASN A 317 83.13 1.57 6.18
N TRP A 318 81.88 1.59 5.75
CA TRP A 318 81.13 0.45 5.27
C TRP A 318 81.36 0.16 3.78
N VAL A 319 82.53 -0.44 3.52
CA VAL A 319 82.72 -1.42 2.45
C VAL A 319 82.90 -0.89 1.02
N ARG A 320 84.12 -1.06 0.52
CA ARG A 320 84.57 -0.65 -0.83
C ARG A 320 84.37 -1.70 -1.93
N ASN A 321 83.61 -2.80 -1.75
CA ASN A 321 83.87 -3.95 -2.64
C ASN A 321 82.76 -4.96 -3.01
N THR A 322 81.46 -4.62 -2.99
CA THR A 322 80.45 -5.51 -3.59
C THR A 322 79.29 -4.79 -4.28
N ALA A 323 78.70 -5.47 -5.28
CA ALA A 323 77.75 -4.92 -6.23
C ALA A 323 76.28 -4.89 -5.77
N GLN A 324 75.96 -5.38 -4.55
CA GLN A 324 74.59 -5.38 -4.02
C GLN A 324 74.62 -5.04 -2.54
N GLN A 325 74.06 -3.87 -2.21
CA GLN A 325 73.97 -3.34 -0.86
C GLN A 325 72.51 -2.98 -0.61
N LEU A 326 72.00 -3.32 0.59
CA LEU A 326 70.58 -3.16 0.92
C LEU A 326 70.44 -2.32 2.19
N VAL A 327 69.40 -1.49 2.23
CA VAL A 327 69.04 -0.69 3.40
C VAL A 327 67.59 -0.93 3.75
N ALA A 328 67.28 -1.12 5.02
CA ALA A 328 65.91 -1.07 5.51
C ALA A 328 65.81 -0.21 6.77
N TRP A 329 64.69 0.47 6.91
CA TRP A 329 64.28 1.14 8.13
C TRP A 329 63.46 0.21 9.01
N SER A 330 63.63 0.33 10.33
CA SER A 330 62.69 -0.26 11.27
C SER A 330 61.34 0.47 11.21
N PRO A 331 60.20 -0.22 11.37
CA PRO A 331 58.88 0.41 11.37
C PRO A 331 58.69 1.56 12.37
N ASP A 332 59.42 1.56 13.48
CA ASP A 332 59.40 2.66 14.46
C ASP A 332 60.33 3.84 14.11
N GLY A 333 61.08 3.74 13.00
CA GLY A 333 61.97 4.78 12.48
C GLY A 333 63.25 4.99 13.28
N LYS A 334 63.53 4.16 14.29
CA LYS A 334 64.68 4.34 15.18
C LYS A 334 65.93 3.64 14.70
N LEU A 335 65.80 2.56 13.94
CA LEU A 335 66.90 1.74 13.51
C LEU A 335 66.99 1.72 11.99
N ILE A 336 68.22 1.61 11.51
CA ILE A 336 68.53 1.33 10.12
C ILE A 336 69.36 0.07 10.10
N ALA A 337 69.04 -0.85 9.20
CA ALA A 337 69.84 -2.04 8.97
C ALA A 337 70.36 -2.03 7.54
N ALA A 338 71.61 -2.43 7.39
CA ALA A 338 72.21 -2.70 6.09
C ALA A 338 72.99 -4.01 6.14
N ALA A 339 73.04 -4.69 5.00
CA ALA A 339 73.80 -5.92 4.85
C ALA A 339 74.86 -5.78 3.75
N ALA A 340 76.10 -6.14 4.09
CA ALA A 340 77.27 -6.09 3.19
C ALA A 340 78.35 -7.06 3.65
N ASP A 341 79.04 -7.68 2.68
CA ASP A 341 80.28 -8.45 2.89
C ASP A 341 80.26 -9.31 4.16
N GLN A 342 79.21 -10.14 4.26
CA GLN A 342 78.98 -11.09 5.35
C GLN A 342 78.63 -10.47 6.71
N SER A 343 78.23 -9.21 6.75
CA SER A 343 77.75 -8.56 7.96
C SER A 343 76.40 -7.89 7.73
N LEU A 344 75.46 -8.15 8.62
CA LEU A 344 74.28 -7.34 8.84
C LEU A 344 74.62 -6.44 10.01
N GLN A 345 74.58 -5.12 9.85
CA GLN A 345 74.75 -4.23 11.00
C GLN A 345 73.62 -3.23 11.07
N ILE A 346 73.42 -2.75 12.29
CA ILE A 346 72.26 -1.98 12.72
C ILE A 346 72.77 -0.72 13.38
N TRP A 347 72.18 0.41 13.00
CA TRP A 347 72.49 1.71 13.57
C TRP A 347 71.25 2.36 14.15
N ASP A 348 71.48 3.20 15.14
CA ASP A 348 70.48 4.14 15.61
C ASP A 348 70.40 5.31 14.61
N ALA A 349 69.21 5.54 14.07
CA ALA A 349 68.96 6.56 13.04
C ALA A 349 69.14 7.99 13.57
N LYS A 350 69.04 8.21 14.88
CA LYS A 350 69.14 9.52 15.52
C LYS A 350 70.58 9.86 15.89
N THR A 351 71.36 8.90 16.40
CA THR A 351 72.77 9.11 16.77
C THR A 351 73.71 8.85 15.59
N GLY A 352 73.34 7.94 14.69
CA GLY A 352 74.19 7.45 13.62
C GLY A 352 75.29 6.50 14.11
N GLU A 353 75.17 6.03 15.34
CA GLU A 353 76.10 5.08 15.96
C GLU A 353 75.62 3.64 15.74
N ARG A 354 76.58 2.71 15.60
CA ARG A 354 76.28 1.29 15.44
C ARG A 354 75.76 0.73 16.76
N VAL A 355 74.57 0.15 16.72
CA VAL A 355 73.91 -0.52 17.84
C VAL A 355 74.33 -1.99 17.89
N ASP A 356 74.32 -2.66 16.74
CA ASP A 356 74.61 -4.09 16.66
C ASP A 356 75.21 -4.54 15.33
N GLN A 357 75.84 -5.72 15.34
CA GLN A 357 76.41 -6.39 14.16
C GLN A 357 76.22 -7.91 14.28
N PHE A 358 75.73 -8.51 13.19
CA PHE A 358 75.48 -9.93 13.04
C PHE A 358 76.19 -10.46 11.80
N PRO A 359 76.62 -11.74 11.79
CA PRO A 359 77.09 -12.38 10.58
C PRO A 359 75.91 -12.53 9.60
N ALA A 360 76.13 -12.22 8.34
CA ALA A 360 75.15 -12.35 7.26
C ALA A 360 75.74 -13.17 6.11
N PRO A 361 74.90 -13.70 5.20
CA PRO A 361 75.39 -14.29 3.96
C PRO A 361 76.18 -13.30 3.11
N THR A 362 77.20 -13.78 2.38
CA THR A 362 78.06 -12.95 1.52
C THR A 362 77.27 -12.16 0.48
N PHE A 363 76.14 -12.69 0.02
CA PHE A 363 75.31 -12.07 -1.00
C PHE A 363 73.87 -12.00 -0.54
N CYS A 364 73.49 -10.87 0.06
CA CYS A 364 72.12 -10.59 0.47
C CYS A 364 71.35 -9.95 -0.70
N ARG A 365 70.10 -10.38 -0.89
CA ARG A 365 69.17 -9.87 -1.91
C ARG A 365 68.06 -9.00 -1.31
N HIS A 366 67.56 -9.35 -0.13
CA HIS A 366 66.53 -8.54 0.57
C HIS A 366 66.78 -8.50 2.07
N LEU A 367 66.37 -7.38 2.68
CA LEU A 367 66.43 -7.13 4.11
C LEU A 367 65.11 -6.48 4.52
N MET A 368 64.48 -6.99 5.58
CA MET A 368 63.21 -6.46 6.06
C MET A 368 63.09 -6.61 7.57
N PHE A 369 62.67 -5.54 8.23
CA PHE A 369 62.26 -5.61 9.63
C PHE A 369 60.87 -6.23 9.76
N SER A 370 60.68 -6.98 10.84
CA SER A 370 59.36 -7.36 11.35
C SER A 370 58.55 -6.13 11.77
N PRO A 371 57.21 -6.17 11.68
CA PRO A 371 56.35 -5.05 12.08
C PRO A 371 56.54 -4.58 13.53
N ASP A 372 56.95 -5.47 14.43
CA ASP A 372 57.20 -5.20 15.84
C ASP A 372 58.65 -4.76 16.15
N THR A 373 59.46 -4.58 15.11
CA THR A 373 60.88 -4.16 15.13
C THR A 373 61.83 -5.11 15.87
N ARG A 374 61.38 -6.29 16.29
CA ARG A 374 62.19 -7.23 17.09
C ARG A 374 63.08 -8.13 16.27
N GLN A 375 62.70 -8.36 15.02
CA GLN A 375 63.36 -9.31 14.13
C GLN A 375 63.69 -8.70 12.78
N ILE A 376 64.75 -9.20 12.15
CA ILE A 376 65.14 -8.88 10.78
C ILE A 376 65.18 -10.15 9.94
N LEU A 377 64.48 -10.14 8.83
CA LEU A 377 64.60 -11.15 7.79
C LEU A 377 65.73 -10.76 6.83
N VAL A 378 66.69 -11.66 6.66
CA VAL A 378 67.76 -11.57 5.66
C VAL A 378 67.56 -12.67 4.63
N VAL A 379 67.50 -12.28 3.36
CA VAL A 379 67.36 -13.22 2.23
C VAL A 379 68.63 -13.18 1.40
N ALA A 380 69.26 -14.33 1.19
CA ALA A 380 70.45 -14.48 0.36
C ALA A 380 70.12 -14.73 -1.12
N ILE A 381 71.09 -14.50 -2.01
CA ILE A 381 70.96 -14.74 -3.46
C ILE A 381 70.58 -16.19 -3.78
N ASP A 382 71.09 -17.14 -3.00
CA ASP A 382 70.85 -18.58 -3.16
C ASP A 382 69.48 -19.04 -2.65
N GLY A 383 68.68 -18.12 -2.12
CA GLY A 383 67.35 -18.34 -1.58
C GLY A 383 67.31 -18.68 -0.09
N ALA A 384 68.46 -18.72 0.61
CA ALA A 384 68.48 -18.92 2.04
C ALA A 384 67.83 -17.73 2.76
N MET A 385 66.89 -18.03 3.66
CA MET A 385 66.19 -17.02 4.45
C MET A 385 66.55 -17.23 5.92
N THR A 386 67.03 -16.18 6.57
CA THR A 386 67.40 -16.23 7.99
C THR A 386 66.70 -15.12 8.74
N LEU A 387 66.04 -15.49 9.83
CA LEU A 387 65.40 -14.55 10.75
C LEU A 387 66.33 -14.29 11.93
N TRP A 388 66.71 -13.04 12.12
CA TRP A 388 67.57 -12.59 13.21
C TRP A 388 66.72 -11.94 14.28
N ASP A 389 66.84 -12.41 15.51
CA ASP A 389 66.21 -11.79 16.67
C ASP A 389 67.18 -10.79 17.31
N LEU A 390 66.77 -9.53 17.37
CA LEU A 390 67.65 -8.41 17.78
C LEU A 390 67.92 -8.39 19.29
N GLU A 391 66.99 -8.91 20.10
CA GLU A 391 67.13 -8.93 21.55
C GLU A 391 68.03 -10.09 21.99
N THR A 392 67.76 -11.29 21.46
CA THR A 392 68.48 -12.51 21.83
C THR A 392 69.76 -12.74 21.03
N LYS A 393 69.95 -11.98 19.94
CA LYS A 393 71.08 -12.09 18.99
C LYS A 393 71.21 -13.48 18.36
N LYS A 394 70.08 -14.19 18.22
CA LYS A 394 70.02 -15.53 17.64
C LYS A 394 69.56 -15.49 16.20
N GLN A 395 70.16 -16.37 15.39
CA GLN A 395 69.69 -16.67 14.05
C GLN A 395 68.78 -17.89 14.04
N ASN A 396 67.65 -17.75 13.37
CA ASN A 396 66.72 -18.82 13.07
C ASN A 396 66.67 -18.98 11.54
N PRO A 397 67.39 -19.96 10.95
CA PRO A 397 67.26 -20.25 9.54
C PRO A 397 65.84 -20.74 9.25
N LEU A 398 65.20 -20.17 8.25
CA LEU A 398 63.89 -20.58 7.79
C LEU A 398 64.02 -21.68 6.74
N PRO A 399 63.09 -22.65 6.71
CA PRO A 399 63.12 -23.70 5.70
C PRO A 399 63.03 -23.08 4.30
N THR A 400 63.92 -23.52 3.41
CA THR A 400 63.90 -23.10 2.02
C THR A 400 63.14 -24.12 1.18
N LEU A 401 62.70 -23.71 -0.02
CA LEU A 401 62.13 -24.66 -0.99
C LEU A 401 63.10 -25.81 -1.33
N LYS A 402 64.42 -25.63 -1.17
CA LYS A 402 65.42 -26.70 -1.39
C LYS A 402 65.37 -27.80 -0.32
N ASP A 403 64.86 -27.48 0.86
CA ASP A 403 64.77 -28.42 2.00
C ASP A 403 63.47 -29.24 1.95
N SER A 404 62.58 -28.97 0.97
CA SER A 404 61.37 -29.74 0.73
C SER A 404 61.70 -31.05 -0.02
N PRO A 405 61.20 -32.21 0.43
CA PRO A 405 61.41 -33.48 -0.26
C PRO A 405 60.80 -33.53 -1.68
N ASP A 406 59.90 -32.60 -2.01
CA ASP A 406 59.22 -32.52 -3.32
C ASP A 406 59.88 -31.53 -4.30
N ALA A 407 60.96 -30.86 -3.88
CA ALA A 407 61.61 -29.82 -4.66
C ALA A 407 62.32 -30.39 -5.90
N ARG A 408 61.91 -29.98 -7.11
CA ARG A 408 62.60 -30.31 -8.37
C ARG A 408 63.24 -29.07 -8.99
N PRO A 409 64.51 -29.12 -9.44
CA PRO A 409 65.13 -28.00 -10.14
C PRO A 409 64.50 -27.86 -11.52
N VAL A 410 63.93 -26.69 -11.84
CA VAL A 410 63.21 -26.46 -13.09
C VAL A 410 64.14 -25.92 -14.20
N PHE A 411 65.23 -25.22 -13.86
CA PHE A 411 66.19 -24.68 -14.82
C PHE A 411 67.58 -24.54 -14.19
N GLN A 412 68.63 -24.84 -14.96
CA GLN A 412 70.02 -24.60 -14.59
C GLN A 412 70.67 -23.65 -15.63
N HIS A 413 70.95 -22.42 -15.22
CA HIS A 413 71.81 -21.50 -15.98
C HIS A 413 72.72 -20.74 -15.01
N GLY A 414 73.98 -21.18 -14.94
CA GLY A 414 74.94 -20.69 -13.95
C GLY A 414 74.55 -21.02 -12.50
N ASN A 415 74.93 -20.14 -11.56
CA ASN A 415 74.71 -20.31 -10.11
C ASN A 415 73.29 -19.92 -9.64
N LEU A 416 72.33 -19.73 -10.54
CA LEU A 416 70.95 -19.40 -10.22
C LEU A 416 70.07 -20.65 -10.27
N TYR A 417 69.44 -20.97 -9.14
CA TYR A 417 68.49 -22.06 -9.01
C TYR A 417 67.09 -21.50 -8.77
N CYS A 418 66.12 -21.97 -9.56
CA CYS A 418 64.70 -21.66 -9.35
C CYS A 418 63.95 -22.97 -9.02
N TRP A 419 63.23 -22.98 -7.90
CA TRP A 419 62.52 -24.15 -7.36
C TRP A 419 61.01 -23.86 -7.36
N ARG A 420 60.18 -24.85 -7.74
CA ARG A 420 58.72 -24.79 -7.58
C ARG A 420 58.31 -25.55 -6.30
N PRO A 421 57.25 -25.10 -5.60
CA PRO A 421 56.61 -25.87 -4.55
C PRO A 421 55.91 -27.11 -5.10
#